data_AF-A0A936DVC2-F1
#
_entry.id   AF-A0A936DVC2-F1
#
_cell.length_a   1.000
_cell.length_b   1.000
_cell.length_c   1.000
_cell.angle_alpha   90.00
_cell.angle_beta   90.00
_cell.angle_gamma   90.00
#
_symmetry.space_group_name_H-M   'P 1'
#
loop_
_entity.id
_entity.type
_entity.pdbx_description
1 polymer ?
#
loop_
_entity_poly.entity_id
_entity_poly.type
_entity_poly.pdbx_seq_one_letter_code
_entity_poly.pdbx_strand_id
1 'polypeptide(L)'
;MLLTGRKQIASELELRESLRSFIQKNSFLLFSDHDFETTGLGNLTLVSFSRESRRKPVLETDVYHAVYHQTSYNYPIENGYGVLRLSMTANGLLMQVNSRLMPRYNLPEQPLLPASEIIDKILGHEYQISLPNGQRLSITPGGKDEASLKGLVIYPKPAGQRLAIHLAYVVRVGKGKSWSVFVDALTGENLGAKPDFNY
;
A
#
# COMPACT_ATOMS: atom_id res chain seq x y z
N MET A 1 -16.47 43.46 -19.82
CA MET A 1 -17.44 42.81 -18.92
C MET A 1 -16.75 41.59 -18.32
N LEU A 2 -16.12 41.75 -17.16
CA LEU A 2 -15.40 40.67 -16.48
C LEU A 2 -16.44 39.83 -15.73
N LEU A 3 -16.64 38.59 -16.18
CA LEU A 3 -17.40 37.59 -15.44
C LEU A 3 -16.64 37.25 -14.17
N THR A 4 -16.90 37.99 -13.09
CA THR A 4 -16.57 37.58 -11.72
C THR A 4 -17.51 36.47 -11.28
N GLY A 5 -17.46 35.34 -11.99
CA GLY A 5 -18.07 34.11 -11.51
C GLY A 5 -17.34 33.70 -10.24
N ARG A 6 -18.01 33.83 -9.09
CA ARG A 6 -17.51 33.26 -7.83
C ARG A 6 -17.19 31.80 -8.11
N LYS A 7 -15.91 31.42 -8.01
CA LYS A 7 -15.49 30.02 -8.01
C LYS A 7 -16.23 29.34 -6.86
N GLN A 8 -17.28 28.58 -7.18
CA GLN A 8 -18.03 27.85 -6.18
C GLN A 8 -17.10 26.80 -5.59
N ILE A 9 -16.76 26.99 -4.31
CA ILE A 9 -16.01 26.00 -3.54
C ILE A 9 -17.00 24.91 -3.19
N ALA A 10 -16.71 23.68 -3.61
CA ALA A 10 -17.53 22.54 -3.26
C ALA A 10 -17.29 22.14 -1.80
N SER A 11 -18.33 21.64 -1.16
CA SER A 11 -18.24 21.05 0.17
C SER A 11 -17.40 19.77 0.15
N GLU A 12 -16.84 19.40 1.30
CA GLU A 12 -16.07 18.16 1.44
C GLU A 12 -16.87 16.92 1.03
N LEU A 13 -18.17 16.89 1.34
CA LEU A 13 -19.05 15.80 0.93
C LEU A 13 -19.17 15.70 -0.60
N GLU A 14 -19.41 16.82 -1.28
CA GLU A 14 -19.50 16.87 -2.74
C GLU A 14 -18.19 16.44 -3.40
N LEU A 15 -17.04 16.83 -2.82
CA LEU A 15 -15.73 16.42 -3.32
C LEU A 15 -15.49 14.92 -3.15
N ARG A 16 -15.89 14.33 -2.02
CA ARG A 16 -15.83 12.87 -1.79
C ARG A 16 -16.72 12.11 -2.77
N GLU A 17 -17.95 12.57 -2.98
CA GLU A 17 -18.87 11.95 -3.96
C GLU A 17 -18.38 12.12 -5.41
N SER A 18 -17.72 13.24 -5.70
CA SER A 18 -17.07 13.45 -7.00
C SER A 18 -15.93 12.45 -7.23
N LEU A 19 -15.10 12.16 -6.21
CA LEU A 19 -14.09 11.10 -6.32
C LEU A 19 -14.71 9.73 -6.47
N ARG A 20 -15.73 9.44 -5.67
CA ARG A 20 -16.46 8.19 -5.71
C ARG A 20 -16.95 7.93 -7.13
N SER A 21 -17.61 8.93 -7.72
CA SER A 21 -18.10 8.90 -9.09
C SER A 21 -16.97 8.78 -10.11
N PHE A 22 -15.85 9.49 -9.91
CA PHE A 22 -14.68 9.39 -10.78
C PHE A 22 -14.11 7.98 -10.80
N ILE A 23 -13.88 7.37 -9.63
CA ILE A 23 -13.35 6.00 -9.49
C ILE A 23 -14.28 5.00 -10.18
N GLN A 24 -15.59 5.13 -9.98
CA GLN A 24 -16.57 4.23 -10.62
C GLN A 24 -16.56 4.35 -12.13
N LYS A 25 -16.58 5.58 -12.67
CA LYS A 25 -16.61 5.83 -14.11
C LYS A 25 -15.32 5.42 -14.82
N ASN A 26 -14.19 5.48 -14.11
CA ASN A 26 -12.86 5.21 -14.66
C ASN A 26 -12.26 3.91 -14.10
N SER A 27 -13.08 2.99 -13.60
CA SER A 27 -12.61 1.74 -13.01
C SER A 27 -11.71 0.97 -13.97
N PHE A 28 -12.07 0.89 -15.24
CA PHE A 28 -11.28 0.21 -16.29
C PHE A 28 -9.86 0.78 -16.49
N LEU A 29 -9.61 2.06 -16.16
CA LEU A 29 -8.27 2.66 -16.21
C LEU A 29 -7.48 2.42 -14.93
N LEU A 30 -8.18 2.29 -13.81
CA LEU A 30 -7.58 2.17 -12.48
C LEU A 30 -7.28 0.71 -12.12
N PHE A 31 -8.01 -0.23 -12.71
CA PHE A 31 -7.92 -1.65 -12.44
C PHE A 31 -7.64 -2.42 -13.72
N SER A 32 -6.68 -3.34 -13.65
CA SER A 32 -6.17 -4.09 -14.81
C SER A 32 -7.01 -5.30 -15.19
N ASP A 33 -8.06 -5.64 -14.43
CA ASP A 33 -8.82 -6.87 -14.64
C ASP A 33 -9.93 -6.69 -15.67
N HIS A 34 -9.96 -7.62 -16.62
CA HIS A 34 -11.05 -7.79 -17.59
C HIS A 34 -12.30 -8.44 -17.00
N ASP A 35 -12.23 -8.92 -15.75
CA ASP A 35 -13.38 -9.39 -14.97
C ASP A 35 -14.03 -8.19 -14.25
N PHE A 36 -14.79 -7.42 -15.03
CA PHE A 36 -15.49 -6.17 -14.65
C PHE A 36 -16.45 -6.30 -13.44
N GLU A 37 -16.71 -7.50 -12.94
CA GLU A 37 -17.69 -7.72 -11.88
C GLU A 37 -17.15 -7.45 -10.46
N THR A 38 -15.83 -7.31 -10.27
CA THR A 38 -15.27 -7.10 -8.91
C THR A 38 -14.39 -5.86 -8.77
N THR A 39 -13.96 -5.20 -9.84
CA THR A 39 -13.00 -4.08 -9.78
C THR A 39 -13.70 -2.72 -9.77
N GLY A 40 -13.87 -2.17 -8.57
CA GLY A 40 -14.48 -0.86 -8.34
C GLY A 40 -14.30 -0.41 -6.89
N LEU A 41 -15.11 0.56 -6.45
CA LEU A 41 -15.10 1.02 -5.05
C LEU A 41 -15.35 -0.09 -4.02
N GLY A 42 -16.01 -1.19 -4.40
CA GLY A 42 -16.21 -2.33 -3.48
C GLY A 42 -14.90 -2.93 -2.97
N ASN A 43 -13.81 -2.75 -3.72
CA ASN A 43 -12.48 -3.21 -3.37
C ASN A 43 -11.55 -2.09 -2.89
N LEU A 44 -12.10 -0.92 -2.56
CA LEU A 44 -11.34 0.22 -2.08
C LEU A 44 -12.00 0.82 -0.83
N THR A 45 -11.22 1.00 0.22
CA THR A 45 -11.66 1.73 1.42
C THR A 45 -10.95 3.08 1.49
N LEU A 46 -11.71 4.16 1.66
CA LEU A 46 -11.14 5.49 1.92
C LEU A 46 -10.50 5.49 3.32
N VAL A 47 -9.19 5.71 3.38
CA VAL A 47 -8.41 5.73 4.63
C VAL A 47 -8.18 7.16 5.12
N SER A 48 -7.98 8.10 4.20
CA SER A 48 -7.72 9.49 4.54
C SER A 48 -8.31 10.42 3.51
N PHE A 49 -8.90 11.52 3.97
CA PHE A 49 -9.31 12.65 3.14
C PHE A 49 -8.92 13.93 3.88
N SER A 50 -7.92 14.66 3.38
CA SER A 50 -7.35 15.82 4.06
C SER A 50 -7.21 17.01 3.15
N ARG A 51 -7.29 18.21 3.74
CA ARG A 51 -7.12 19.50 3.04
C ARG A 51 -5.71 20.03 3.28
N GLU A 52 -4.99 20.30 2.20
CA GLU A 52 -3.74 21.06 2.19
C GLU A 52 -4.04 22.49 1.68
N SER A 53 -3.89 23.48 2.56
CA SER A 53 -4.01 24.88 2.15
C SER A 53 -2.67 25.41 1.66
N ARG A 54 -2.54 25.62 0.36
CA ARG A 54 -1.33 26.17 -0.24
C ARG A 54 -1.39 27.70 -0.25
N ARG A 55 -0.77 28.34 0.75
CA ARG A 55 -0.52 29.79 0.74
C ARG A 55 0.62 30.11 -0.23
N LYS A 56 0.35 30.09 -1.55
CA LYS A 56 1.23 30.72 -2.56
C LYS A 56 0.54 31.97 -3.12
N PRO A 57 1.28 33.08 -3.36
CA PRO A 57 0.72 34.41 -3.59
C PRO A 57 -0.07 34.61 -4.90
N VAL A 58 -0.24 33.58 -5.73
CA VAL A 58 -0.85 33.73 -7.08
C VAL A 58 -2.10 32.87 -7.27
N LEU A 59 -2.29 31.80 -6.49
CA LEU A 59 -3.48 30.94 -6.55
C LEU A 59 -3.77 30.39 -5.15
N GLU A 60 -4.72 31.02 -4.44
CA GLU A 60 -5.37 30.42 -3.27
C GLU A 60 -6.28 29.30 -3.75
N THR A 61 -5.73 28.11 -3.94
CA THR A 61 -6.53 26.91 -4.20
C THR A 61 -6.19 25.87 -3.15
N ASP A 62 -7.16 25.58 -2.29
CA ASP A 62 -7.03 24.42 -1.42
C ASP A 62 -6.98 23.16 -2.28
N VAL A 63 -6.08 22.26 -1.89
CA VAL A 63 -5.93 20.94 -2.49
C VAL A 63 -6.43 19.93 -1.48
N TYR A 64 -7.27 19.00 -1.92
CA TYR A 64 -7.72 17.88 -1.14
C TYR A 64 -7.01 16.62 -1.59
N HIS A 65 -6.53 15.84 -0.63
CA HIS A 65 -5.87 14.57 -0.84
C HIS A 65 -6.74 13.44 -0.31
N ALA A 66 -7.01 12.46 -1.15
CA ALA A 66 -7.69 11.24 -0.79
C ALA A 66 -6.76 10.04 -0.94
N VAL A 67 -6.76 9.17 0.06
CA VAL A 67 -5.99 7.92 0.06
C VAL A 67 -6.96 6.76 0.26
N TYR A 68 -6.99 5.86 -0.71
CA TYR A 68 -7.76 4.63 -0.67
C TYR A 68 -6.83 3.42 -0.55
N HIS A 69 -7.22 2.43 0.24
CA HIS A 69 -6.54 1.14 0.33
C HIS A 69 -7.37 0.05 -0.35
N GLN A 70 -6.69 -0.85 -1.04
CA GLN A 70 -7.26 -2.02 -1.69
C GLN A 70 -7.65 -3.07 -0.66
N THR A 71 -8.88 -3.55 -0.74
CA THR A 71 -9.49 -4.53 0.18
C THR A 71 -9.91 -5.82 -0.53
N SER A 72 -9.45 -6.05 -1.76
CA SER A 72 -9.75 -7.25 -2.55
C SER A 72 -9.05 -8.53 -2.06
N TYR A 73 -8.22 -8.43 -1.03
CA TYR A 73 -7.44 -9.54 -0.46
C TYR A 73 -7.83 -9.74 1.00
N ASN A 74 -7.79 -10.99 1.45
CA ASN A 74 -8.12 -11.37 2.82
C ASN A 74 -7.08 -10.91 3.86
N TYR A 75 -5.89 -10.52 3.39
CA TYR A 75 -4.78 -10.07 4.24
C TYR A 75 -4.31 -8.66 3.84
N PRO A 76 -3.72 -7.90 4.78
CA PRO A 76 -3.16 -6.59 4.48
C PRO A 76 -2.13 -6.66 3.37
N ILE A 77 -2.12 -5.66 2.49
CA ILE A 77 -1.14 -5.53 1.42
C ILE A 77 0.04 -4.71 1.94
N GLU A 78 1.24 -5.24 1.75
CA GLU A 78 2.49 -4.63 2.21
C GLU A 78 3.31 -4.00 1.08
N ASN A 79 4.48 -3.46 1.45
CA ASN A 79 5.46 -2.90 0.52
C ASN A 79 4.96 -1.66 -0.26
N GLY A 80 3.98 -0.95 0.31
CA GLY A 80 3.43 0.29 -0.26
C GLY A 80 2.59 0.08 -1.53
N TYR A 81 2.12 -1.14 -1.77
CA TYR A 81 1.14 -1.49 -2.80
C TYR A 81 -0.29 -1.45 -2.25
N GLY A 82 -1.27 -1.59 -3.14
CA GLY A 82 -2.68 -1.57 -2.77
C GLY A 82 -3.16 -0.19 -2.36
N VAL A 83 -2.51 0.88 -2.84
CA VAL A 83 -2.88 2.26 -2.48
C VAL A 83 -3.21 3.06 -3.74
N LEU A 84 -4.35 3.75 -3.70
CA LEU A 84 -4.73 4.76 -4.68
C LEU A 84 -4.74 6.13 -4.01
N ARG A 85 -3.94 7.06 -4.53
CA ARG A 85 -3.86 8.44 -4.05
C ARG A 85 -4.40 9.39 -5.12
N LEU A 86 -5.33 10.23 -4.71
CA LEU A 86 -5.98 11.22 -5.56
C LEU A 86 -5.79 12.60 -4.95
N SER A 87 -5.44 13.58 -5.78
CA SER A 87 -5.38 14.98 -5.38
C SER A 87 -6.33 15.79 -6.25
N MET A 88 -7.10 16.68 -5.65
CA MET A 88 -8.01 17.58 -6.37
C MET A 88 -7.99 18.98 -5.80
N THR A 89 -8.49 19.94 -6.56
CA THR A 89 -8.77 21.29 -6.10
C THR A 89 -10.10 21.38 -5.35
N ALA A 90 -10.30 22.45 -4.58
CA ALA A 90 -11.56 22.77 -3.90
C ALA A 90 -12.78 22.95 -4.82
N ASN A 91 -12.55 23.17 -6.12
CA ASN A 91 -13.60 23.23 -7.14
C ASN A 91 -13.80 21.88 -7.87
N GLY A 92 -13.27 20.78 -7.33
CA GLY A 92 -13.50 19.42 -7.84
C GLY A 92 -12.64 19.02 -9.04
N LEU A 93 -11.70 19.86 -9.48
CA LEU A 93 -10.79 19.48 -10.56
C LEU A 93 -9.74 18.49 -10.02
N LEU A 94 -9.73 17.27 -10.57
CA LEU A 94 -8.71 16.26 -10.31
C LEU A 94 -7.36 16.71 -10.86
N MET A 95 -6.34 16.73 -10.01
CA MET A 95 -4.99 17.19 -10.33
C MET A 95 -4.00 16.05 -10.53
N GLN A 96 -4.11 15.00 -9.71
CA GLN A 96 -3.16 13.90 -9.72
C GLN A 96 -3.85 12.59 -9.36
N VAL A 97 -3.43 11.53 -10.06
CA VAL A 97 -3.74 10.14 -9.76
C VAL A 97 -2.42 9.40 -9.61
N ASN A 98 -2.22 8.76 -8.47
CA ASN A 98 -1.10 7.84 -8.25
C ASN A 98 -1.67 6.50 -7.77
N SER A 99 -1.54 5.49 -8.62
CA SER A 99 -2.04 4.15 -8.35
C SER A 99 -0.89 3.18 -8.16
N ARG A 100 -0.93 2.44 -7.05
CA ARG A 100 -0.15 1.21 -6.83
C ARG A 100 -1.08 0.03 -6.57
N LEU A 101 -2.28 0.10 -7.13
CA LEU A 101 -3.24 -1.00 -7.10
C LEU A 101 -2.68 -2.18 -7.89
N MET A 102 -3.07 -3.37 -7.48
CA MET A 102 -2.64 -4.61 -8.11
C MET A 102 -3.85 -5.37 -8.65
N PRO A 103 -3.66 -6.15 -9.74
CA PRO A 103 -4.69 -7.09 -10.16
C PRO A 103 -5.02 -8.06 -9.03
N ARG A 104 -6.23 -8.62 -9.04
CA ARG A 104 -6.59 -9.66 -8.06
C ARG A 104 -5.97 -10.97 -8.50
N TYR A 105 -5.15 -11.57 -7.65
CA TYR A 105 -4.61 -12.90 -7.87
C TYR A 105 -5.25 -13.90 -6.91
N ASN A 106 -5.58 -15.08 -7.42
CA ASN A 106 -6.08 -16.17 -6.58
C ASN A 106 -4.92 -16.76 -5.79
N LEU A 107 -4.73 -16.24 -4.59
CA LEU A 107 -3.82 -16.79 -3.61
C LEU A 107 -4.53 -17.83 -2.73
N PRO A 108 -3.80 -18.82 -2.20
CA PRO A 108 -4.33 -19.70 -1.18
C PRO A 108 -4.87 -18.90 0.00
N GLU A 109 -6.04 -19.30 0.52
CA GLU A 109 -6.63 -18.66 1.69
C GLU A 109 -5.91 -19.01 2.99
N GLN A 110 -5.12 -20.09 2.97
CA GLN A 110 -4.39 -20.58 4.12
C GLN A 110 -2.92 -20.80 3.77
N PRO A 111 -2.00 -20.52 4.71
CA PRO A 111 -0.59 -20.83 4.54
C PRO A 111 -0.39 -22.35 4.50
N LEU A 112 0.58 -22.82 3.72
CA LEU A 112 0.96 -24.25 3.73
C LEU A 112 1.93 -24.55 4.87
N LEU A 113 2.78 -23.59 5.23
CA LEU A 113 3.70 -23.72 6.34
C LEU A 113 3.06 -23.24 7.63
N PRO A 114 3.19 -23.98 8.74
CA PRO A 114 2.68 -23.53 10.03
C PRO A 114 3.54 -22.39 10.57
N ALA A 115 2.86 -21.44 11.23
CA ALA A 115 3.46 -20.28 11.87
C ALA A 115 4.64 -20.61 12.81
N SER A 116 4.59 -21.77 13.48
CA SER A 116 5.62 -22.24 14.42
C SER A 116 6.97 -22.53 13.75
N GLU A 117 6.96 -22.94 12.47
CA GLU A 117 8.18 -23.28 11.73
C GLU A 117 8.89 -22.05 11.14
N ILE A 118 8.17 -20.93 11.01
CA ILE A 118 8.69 -19.74 10.33
C ILE A 118 9.83 -19.10 11.09
N ILE A 119 9.73 -19.04 12.43
CA ILE A 119 10.81 -18.47 13.25
C ILE A 119 12.09 -19.30 13.09
N ASP A 120 11.99 -20.63 13.10
CA ASP A 120 13.15 -21.50 12.91
C ASP A 120 13.80 -21.32 11.53
N LYS A 121 12.99 -21.06 10.50
CA LYS A 121 13.47 -20.80 9.13
C LYS A 121 14.19 -19.46 8.95
N ILE A 122 14.07 -18.52 9.89
CA ILE A 122 14.74 -17.21 9.75
C ILE A 122 15.99 -17.07 10.60
N LEU A 123 16.20 -17.96 11.59
CA LEU A 123 17.36 -17.89 12.46
C LEU A 123 18.63 -18.30 11.72
N GLY A 124 19.73 -17.59 11.98
CA GLY A 124 21.02 -17.87 11.35
C GLY A 124 21.12 -17.53 9.85
N HIS A 125 20.04 -17.08 9.22
CA HIS A 125 20.05 -16.58 7.85
C HIS A 125 20.42 -15.10 7.80
N GLU A 126 21.24 -14.73 6.83
CA GLU A 126 21.60 -13.34 6.57
C GLU A 126 20.55 -12.67 5.66
N TYR A 127 20.06 -11.50 6.07
CA TYR A 127 19.11 -10.70 5.33
C TYR A 127 19.73 -9.37 4.93
N GLN A 128 19.60 -9.04 3.65
CA GLN A 128 20.05 -7.77 3.09
C GLN A 128 18.91 -6.76 3.13
N ILE A 129 19.15 -5.63 3.79
CA ILE A 129 18.19 -4.55 3.94
C ILE A 129 18.70 -3.33 3.19
N SER A 130 17.88 -2.81 2.28
CA SER A 130 18.16 -1.54 1.61
C SER A 130 17.56 -0.40 2.43
N LEU A 131 18.40 0.50 2.90
CA LEU A 131 17.98 1.70 3.60
C LEU A 131 17.59 2.81 2.61
N PRO A 132 16.77 3.80 3.02
CA PRO A 132 16.34 4.89 2.14
C PRO A 132 17.49 5.72 1.53
N ASN A 133 18.65 5.74 2.18
CA ASN A 133 19.87 6.40 1.69
C ASN A 133 20.69 5.54 0.71
N GLY A 134 20.18 4.38 0.32
CA GLY A 134 20.85 3.43 -0.59
C GLY A 134 21.89 2.52 0.08
N GLN A 135 22.17 2.69 1.37
CA GLN A 135 23.06 1.77 2.09
C GLN A 135 22.41 0.39 2.25
N ARG A 136 23.23 -0.65 2.16
CA ARG A 136 22.81 -2.03 2.44
C ARG A 136 23.31 -2.44 3.82
N LEU A 137 22.43 -3.02 4.60
CA LEU A 137 22.73 -3.56 5.93
C LEU A 137 22.45 -5.06 5.91
N SER A 138 23.42 -5.86 6.35
CA SER A 138 23.22 -7.27 6.67
C SER A 138 22.71 -7.42 8.09
N ILE A 139 21.64 -8.19 8.28
CA ILE A 139 21.21 -8.64 9.61
C ILE A 139 21.14 -10.15 9.65
N THR A 140 21.52 -10.74 10.79
CA THR A 140 21.40 -12.17 11.04
C THR A 140 20.74 -12.35 12.40
N PRO A 141 19.45 -12.74 12.46
CA PRO A 141 18.77 -12.98 13.73
C PRO A 141 19.49 -14.09 14.52
N GLY A 142 19.96 -13.76 15.72
CA GLY A 142 20.82 -14.63 16.52
C GLY A 142 20.07 -15.62 17.42
N GLY A 143 18.80 -15.35 17.72
CA GLY A 143 18.00 -16.18 18.64
C GLY A 143 16.50 -15.97 18.52
N LYS A 144 15.72 -16.96 18.99
CA LYS A 144 14.24 -16.94 18.97
C LYS A 144 13.65 -15.75 19.73
N ASP A 145 14.34 -15.30 20.77
CA ASP A 145 13.97 -14.15 21.60
C ASP A 145 14.09 -12.81 20.86
N GLU A 146 14.76 -12.79 19.71
CA GLU A 146 14.87 -11.62 18.83
C GLU A 146 13.82 -11.60 17.72
N ALA A 147 13.01 -12.66 17.59
CA ALA A 147 12.07 -12.85 16.50
C ALA A 147 10.63 -12.96 17.02
N SER A 148 9.71 -12.22 16.39
CA SER A 148 8.29 -12.24 16.73
C SER A 148 7.45 -12.23 15.47
N LEU A 149 6.59 -13.24 15.31
CA LEU A 149 5.65 -13.32 14.21
C LEU A 149 4.55 -12.25 14.36
N LYS A 150 4.34 -11.44 13.34
CA LYS A 150 3.32 -10.38 13.31
C LYS A 150 2.00 -10.83 12.68
N GLY A 151 2.07 -11.68 11.65
CA GLY A 151 0.88 -12.17 10.96
C GLY A 151 1.16 -12.49 9.49
N LEU A 152 0.07 -12.69 8.74
CA LEU A 152 0.08 -12.91 7.29
C LEU A 152 -0.23 -11.61 6.55
N VAL A 153 0.42 -11.42 5.41
CA VAL A 153 0.24 -10.29 4.50
C VAL A 153 0.31 -10.73 3.05
N ILE A 154 -0.22 -9.90 2.16
CA ILE A 154 0.07 -9.99 0.73
C ILE A 154 1.35 -9.19 0.47
N TYR A 155 2.39 -9.85 -0.03
CA TYR A 155 3.68 -9.25 -0.29
C TYR A 155 4.00 -9.24 -1.80
N PRO A 156 3.91 -8.07 -2.45
CA PRO A 156 4.30 -7.92 -3.85
C PRO A 156 5.80 -7.69 -3.98
N LYS A 157 6.45 -8.52 -4.79
CA LYS A 157 7.90 -8.50 -5.05
C LYS A 157 8.16 -8.36 -6.55
N PRO A 158 8.89 -7.32 -6.98
CA PRO A 158 9.36 -7.25 -8.36
C PRO A 158 10.30 -8.42 -8.67
N ALA A 159 10.01 -9.15 -9.74
CA ALA A 159 10.78 -10.27 -10.25
C ALA A 159 11.06 -10.04 -11.75
N GLY A 160 12.15 -9.36 -12.06
CA GLY A 160 12.46 -8.90 -13.41
C GLY A 160 11.42 -7.90 -13.91
N GLN A 161 10.72 -8.24 -14.99
CA GLN A 161 9.65 -7.42 -15.59
C GLN A 161 8.25 -7.75 -15.05
N ARG A 162 8.14 -8.65 -14.08
CA ARG A 162 6.87 -9.10 -13.50
C ARG A 162 6.76 -8.70 -12.04
N LEU A 163 5.53 -8.54 -11.57
CA LEU A 163 5.23 -8.44 -10.15
C LEU A 163 4.78 -9.81 -9.67
N ALA A 164 5.59 -10.44 -8.81
CA ALA A 164 5.20 -11.66 -8.13
C ALA A 164 4.42 -11.29 -6.85
N ILE A 165 3.26 -11.89 -6.65
CA ILE A 165 2.40 -11.62 -5.51
C ILE A 165 2.41 -12.85 -4.62
N HIS A 166 2.82 -12.68 -3.36
CA HIS A 166 3.00 -13.78 -2.41
C HIS A 166 2.05 -13.64 -1.22
N LEU A 167 1.55 -14.76 -0.70
CA LEU A 167 1.09 -14.83 0.68
C LEU A 167 2.33 -15.00 1.57
N ALA A 168 2.56 -14.09 2.50
CA ALA A 168 3.79 -14.05 3.27
C ALA A 168 3.53 -13.88 4.76
N TYR A 169 4.38 -14.50 5.57
CA TYR A 169 4.52 -14.18 6.98
C TYR A 169 5.40 -12.96 7.16
N VAL A 170 4.98 -12.08 8.07
CA VAL A 170 5.80 -10.96 8.55
C VAL A 170 6.40 -11.34 9.90
N VAL A 171 7.72 -11.35 9.97
CA VAL A 171 8.45 -11.59 11.21
C VAL A 171 9.22 -10.33 11.58
N ARG A 172 8.93 -9.80 12.75
CA ARG A 172 9.73 -8.72 13.34
C ARG A 172 10.98 -9.33 13.93
N VAL A 173 12.14 -8.81 13.56
CA VAL A 173 13.45 -9.25 14.08
C VAL A 173 14.20 -8.08 14.70
N GLY A 174 14.93 -8.33 15.80
CA GLY A 174 15.81 -7.37 16.48
C GLY A 174 15.27 -6.84 17.82
N LYS A 175 16.17 -6.67 18.80
CA LYS A 175 15.86 -6.21 20.17
C LYS A 175 15.88 -4.69 20.36
N GLY A 176 16.50 -3.93 19.45
CA GLY A 176 16.64 -2.47 19.53
C GLY A 176 16.12 -1.79 18.27
N LYS A 177 16.96 -1.76 17.22
CA LYS A 177 16.45 -1.53 15.87
C LYS A 177 15.74 -2.80 15.42
N SER A 178 14.50 -2.65 14.96
CA SER A 178 13.71 -3.77 14.47
C SER A 178 13.51 -3.70 12.96
N TRP A 179 13.42 -4.86 12.34
CA TRP A 179 13.18 -5.03 10.92
C TRP A 179 12.02 -6.01 10.71
N SER A 180 11.28 -5.83 9.63
CA SER A 180 10.29 -6.80 9.17
C SER A 180 10.92 -7.65 8.09
N VAL A 181 11.03 -8.96 8.34
CA VAL A 181 11.41 -9.99 7.38
C VAL A 181 10.13 -10.61 6.83
N PHE A 182 10.09 -10.78 5.51
CA PHE A 182 8.97 -11.39 4.79
C PHE A 182 9.37 -12.78 4.32
N VAL A 183 8.60 -13.78 4.70
CA VAL A 183 8.83 -15.19 4.35
C VAL A 183 7.61 -15.72 3.62
N ASP A 184 7.79 -16.32 2.46
CA ASP A 184 6.72 -16.94 1.70
C ASP A 184 6.02 -18.02 2.54
N ALA A 185 4.70 -17.90 2.70
CA ALA A 185 3.92 -18.78 3.56
C ALA A 185 3.62 -20.14 2.92
N LEU A 186 3.97 -20.32 1.65
CA LEU A 186 3.81 -21.56 0.89
C LEU A 186 5.13 -22.33 0.81
N THR A 187 6.23 -21.64 0.53
CA THR A 187 7.55 -22.28 0.29
C THR A 187 8.53 -22.10 1.45
N GLY A 188 8.37 -21.06 2.26
CA GLY A 188 9.33 -20.66 3.28
C GLY A 188 10.51 -19.88 2.71
N GLU A 189 10.45 -19.47 1.45
CA GLU A 189 11.48 -18.64 0.82
C GLU A 189 11.51 -17.24 1.47
N ASN A 190 12.72 -16.70 1.63
CA ASN A 190 12.91 -15.31 2.01
C ASN A 190 12.53 -14.36 0.86
N LEU A 191 11.50 -13.55 1.08
CA LEU A 191 11.04 -12.57 0.10
C LEU A 191 11.79 -11.25 0.20
N GLY A 192 12.20 -10.85 1.40
CA GLY A 192 12.98 -9.64 1.64
C GLY A 192 12.85 -9.14 3.07
N ALA A 193 13.50 -8.02 3.36
CA ALA A 193 13.44 -7.38 4.66
C ALA A 193 13.41 -5.85 4.53
N LYS A 194 12.69 -5.18 5.44
CA LYS A 194 12.60 -3.71 5.51
C LYS A 194 12.75 -3.22 6.94
N PRO A 195 13.26 -2.00 7.18
CA PRO A 195 13.21 -1.40 8.50
C PRO A 195 11.77 -1.26 9.00
N ASP A 196 11.54 -1.60 10.26
CA ASP A 196 10.25 -1.43 10.91
C ASP A 196 10.21 -0.02 11.51
N PHE A 197 9.72 0.94 10.73
CA PHE A 197 9.55 2.32 11.17
C PHE A 197 8.25 2.44 11.96
N ASN A 198 8.30 2.11 13.26
CA ASN A 198 7.29 2.62 14.19
C ASN A 198 7.69 4.07 14.52
N TYR A 199 7.06 5.05 13.86
CA TYR A 199 7.03 6.44 14.31
C TYR A 199 5.72 6.70 15.04
#